data_AF-A0A3M1IZ64-F1
#
_entry.id   AF-A0A3M1IZ64-F1
#
_cell.length_a   1.000
_cell.length_b   1.000
_cell.length_c   1.000
_cell.angle_alpha   90.00
_cell.angle_beta   90.00
_cell.angle_gamma   90.00
#
_symmetry.space_group_name_H-M   'P 1'
#
loop_
_entity.id
_entity.type
_entity.pdbx_description
1 polymer ?
#
loop_
_entity_poly.entity_id
_entity_poly.type
_entity_poly.pdbx_seq_one_letter_code
_entity_poly.pdbx_strand_id
1 'polypeptide(L)' 'MSIIGDVFKELFKMFVADLRLTLAILAGIVVVAVLLGRGFIGPVAAGLLLAAISIAVLGETVLREACRHRKG' A
#
# COMPACT_ATOMS: atom_id res chain seq x y z
N MET A 1 7.62 -24.00 23.40
CA MET A 1 7.77 -23.43 22.05
C MET A 1 6.75 -24.11 21.16
N SER A 2 5.60 -23.49 20.93
CA SER A 2 4.60 -24.04 20.01
C SER A 2 4.78 -23.39 18.66
N ILE A 3 5.19 -24.19 17.68
CA ILE A 3 5.25 -23.86 16.24
C ILE A 3 3.98 -23.13 15.76
N ILE A 4 2.82 -23.54 16.29
CA ILE A 4 1.52 -22.92 15.99
C ILE A 4 1.50 -21.44 16.36
N GLY A 5 2.03 -21.06 17.52
CA GLY A 5 2.07 -19.67 17.96
C GLY A 5 3.02 -18.80 17.14
N ASP A 6 4.11 -19.39 16.62
CA ASP A 6 5.07 -18.69 15.77
C ASP A 6 4.49 -18.43 14.37
N VAL A 7 3.86 -19.43 13.76
CA VAL A 7 3.22 -19.30 12.44
C VAL A 7 2.06 -18.29 12.48
N PHE A 8 1.24 -18.30 13.53
CA PHE A 8 0.18 -17.30 13.71
C PHE A 8 0.74 -15.87 13.80
N LYS A 9 1.85 -15.70 14.52
CA LYS A 9 2.52 -14.40 14.68
C LYS A 9 3.13 -13.93 13.36
N GLU A 10 3.74 -14.84 12.60
CA GLU A 10 4.29 -14.58 11.27
C GLU A 10 3.19 -14.17 10.28
N LEU A 11 2.09 -14.92 10.23
CA LEU A 11 0.91 -14.63 9.40
C LEU A 11 0.29 -13.29 9.76
N PHE A 12 0.16 -12.98 11.05
CA PHE A 12 -0.37 -11.68 11.48
C PHE A 12 0.54 -10.54 11.05
N LYS A 13 1.86 -10.74 11.08
CA LYS A 13 2.84 -9.73 10.69
C LYS A 13 2.83 -9.47 9.18
N MET A 14 2.65 -10.53 8.40
CA MET A 14 2.50 -10.45 6.94
C MET A 14 1.16 -9.80 6.56
N PHE A 15 0.07 -10.18 7.24
CA PHE A 15 -1.25 -9.60 7.04
C PHE A 15 -1.33 -8.12 7.44
N VAL A 16 -0.69 -7.72 8.54
CA VAL A 16 -0.65 -6.31 8.95
C VAL A 16 0.16 -5.46 7.96
N ALA A 17 1.22 -6.01 7.37
CA ALA A 17 1.95 -5.35 6.30
C ALA A 17 1.07 -5.15 5.06
N ASP A 18 0.33 -6.19 4.67
CA ASP A 18 -0.57 -6.18 3.50
C ASP A 18 -1.81 -5.28 3.71
N LEU A 19 -2.37 -5.28 4.92
CA LEU A 19 -3.46 -4.39 5.32
C LEU A 19 -3.01 -2.92 5.26
N ARG A 20 -1.79 -2.62 5.72
CA ARG A 20 -1.25 -1.25 5.69
C ARG A 20 -0.98 -0.77 4.27
N LEU A 21 -0.46 -1.66 3.41
CA LEU A 21 -0.31 -1.40 1.97
C LEU A 21 -1.68 -1.08 1.34
N THR A 22 -2.66 -1.95 1.58
CA THR A 22 -4.01 -1.81 1.04
C THR A 22 -4.67 -0.52 1.54
N LEU A 23 -4.50 -0.16 2.81
CA LEU A 23 -5.01 1.08 3.38
C LEU A 23 -4.37 2.32 2.71
N ALA A 24 -3.07 2.26 2.40
CA ALA A 24 -2.38 3.34 1.70
C ALA A 24 -2.89 3.50 0.25
N ILE A 25 -3.10 2.40 -0.46
CA ILE A 25 -3.70 2.41 -1.80
C ILE A 25 -5.13 2.95 -1.74
N LEU A 26 -5.93 2.47 -0.79
CA LEU A 26 -7.31 2.92 -0.61
C LEU A 26 -7.39 4.42 -0.30
N ALA A 27 -6.49 4.94 0.56
CA ALA A 27 -6.39 6.37 0.81
C ALA A 27 -6.04 7.16 -0.46
N GLY A 28 -5.10 6.66 -1.26
CA GLY A 28 -4.76 7.24 -2.57
C GLY A 28 -5.95 7.27 -3.52
N ILE A 29 -6.72 6.18 -3.60
CA ILE A 29 -7.95 6.09 -4.40
C ILE A 29 -8.97 7.12 -3.94
N VAL A 30 -9.20 7.24 -2.63
CA VAL A 30 -10.16 8.22 -2.08
C VAL A 30 -9.77 9.64 -2.45
N VAL A 31 -8.49 9.99 -2.35
CA VAL A 31 -8.00 11.33 -2.77
C VAL A 31 -8.27 11.58 -4.25
N VAL A 32 -7.94 10.62 -5.13
CA VAL A 32 -8.20 10.76 -6.57
C VAL A 32 -9.69 10.84 -6.88
N ALA A 33 -10.52 10.05 -6.19
CA ALA A 33 -11.97 10.06 -6.36
C ALA A 33 -12.58 11.41 -5.96
N VAL A 34 -12.13 12.01 -4.85
CA VAL A 34 -12.56 13.36 -4.42
C VAL A 34 -12.13 14.41 -5.45
N LEU A 35 -10.92 14.30 -5.98
CA LEU A 35 -10.36 15.25 -6.94
C LEU A 35 -11.05 15.18 -8.30
N LEU A 36 -11.43 13.97 -8.73
CA LEU A 36 -12.24 13.72 -9.92
C LEU A 36 -13.68 14.23 -9.73
N GLY A 37 -14.30 13.95 -8.58
CA GLY A 37 -15.66 14.40 -8.25
C GLY A 37 -15.80 15.93 -8.17
N ARG A 38 -14.69 16.63 -7.91
CA ARG A 38 -14.62 18.10 -7.91
C ARG A 38 -14.38 18.72 -9.29
N GLY A 39 -14.22 17.89 -10.33
CA GLY A 39 -14.00 18.33 -11.72
C GLY A 39 -12.62 18.92 -11.99
N PHE A 40 -11.67 18.74 -11.06
CA PHE A 40 -10.34 19.37 -11.15
C PHE A 40 -9.43 18.69 -12.18
N ILE A 41 -9.74 17.45 -12.56
CA ILE A 41 -8.92 16.59 -13.42
C ILE A 41 -9.82 15.77 -14.34
N GLY A 42 -9.43 15.62 -15.61
CA GLY A 42 -10.11 14.74 -16.55
C GLY A 42 -9.94 13.25 -16.22
N PRO A 43 -10.86 12.35 -16.66
CA PRO A 43 -10.85 10.93 -16.32
C PRO A 43 -9.53 10.22 -16.63
N VAL A 44 -8.89 10.60 -17.75
CA VAL A 44 -7.62 10.03 -18.21
C VAL A 44 -6.47 10.42 -17.29
N ALA A 45 -6.42 11.69 -16.86
CA ALA A 45 -5.38 12.18 -15.97
C ALA A 45 -5.54 11.64 -14.54
N ALA A 46 -6.77 11.39 -14.08
CA ALA A 46 -7.00 10.70 -12.81
C ALA A 46 -6.57 9.22 -12.86
N GLY A 47 -6.81 8.53 -13.98
CA GLY A 47 -6.31 7.17 -14.20
C GLY A 47 -4.78 7.09 -14.15
N LEU A 48 -4.09 8.05 -14.79
CA LEU A 48 -2.64 8.18 -14.71
C LEU A 48 -2.15 8.49 -13.29
N LEU A 49 -2.84 9.37 -12.56
CA LEU A 49 -2.50 9.68 -11.17
C LEU A 49 -2.63 8.44 -10.27
N LEU A 50 -3.70 7.65 -10.46
CA LEU A 50 -3.93 6.39 -9.75
C LEU A 50 -2.83 5.36 -10.03
N ALA A 51 -2.43 5.22 -11.29
CA ALA A 51 -1.35 4.33 -11.68
C ALA A 51 -0.03 4.77 -11.03
N ALA A 52 0.29 6.07 -11.08
CA ALA A 52 1.50 6.61 -10.47
C ALA A 52 1.52 6.42 -8.94
N ILE A 53 0.40 6.69 -8.26
CA ILE A 53 0.27 6.48 -6.80
C ILE A 53 0.39 5.00 -6.45
N SER A 54 -0.21 4.12 -7.24
CA SER A 54 -0.11 2.67 -7.01
C SER A 54 1.33 2.17 -7.13
N ILE A 55 2.07 2.62 -8.16
CA ILE A 55 3.49 2.28 -8.34
C ILE A 55 4.34 2.86 -7.22
N ALA A 56 4.08 4.10 -6.79
CA ALA A 56 4.79 4.73 -5.69
C ALA A 56 4.58 4.01 -4.36
N VAL A 57 3.34 3.60 -4.04
CA VAL A 57 3.02 2.84 -2.83
C VAL A 57 3.65 1.44 -2.87
N LEU A 58 3.63 0.78 -4.04
CA LEU A 58 4.31 -0.50 -4.23
C LEU A 58 5.83 -0.36 -4.06
N GLY A 59 6.42 0.71 -4.62
CA GLY A 59 7.84 1.02 -4.47
C GLY A 59 8.21 1.33 -3.03
N GLU A 60 7.42 2.13 -2.31
CA GLU A 60 7.71 2.48 -0.92
C GLU A 60 7.63 1.25 0.01
N THR A 61 6.70 0.34 -0.25
CA THR A 61 6.57 -0.89 0.53
C THR A 61 7.66 -1.90 0.22
N VAL A 62 8.02 -2.11 -1.06
CA VAL A 62 9.16 -2.94 -1.45
C VAL A 62 10.47 -2.37 -0.89
N LEU A 63 10.68 -1.06 -1.00
CA LEU A 63 11.88 -0.40 -0.52
C LEU A 63 11.95 -0.40 1.02
N ARG A 64 10.83 -0.21 1.72
CA ARG A 64 10.77 -0.34 3.18
C ARG A 64 11.07 -1.76 3.63
N GLU A 65 10.51 -2.78 2.99
CA GLU A 65 10.75 -4.18 3.38
C GLU A 65 12.19 -4.59 3.07
N ALA A 66 12.73 -4.17 1.92
CA ALA A 66 14.14 -4.36 1.57
C ALA A 66 15.09 -3.63 2.53
N CYS A 67 14.75 -2.41 2.96
CA CYS A 67 15.54 -1.65 3.92
C CYS A 67 15.42 -2.21 5.35
N ARG A 68 14.28 -2.84 5.69
CA ARG A 68 14.11 -3.61 6.94
C ARG A 68 15.00 -4.84 6.99
N HIS A 69 15.18 -5.52 5.86
CA HIS A 69 16.04 -6.70 5.74
C HIS A 69 17.55 -6.39 5.69
N ARG A 70 17.94 -5.13 5.50
CA ARG A 70 19.35 -4.69 5.49
C ARG A 70 19.86 -4.26 6.87
N LYS A 71 18.99 -4.18 7.88
CA LYS A 71 19.32 -3.79 9.26
C LYS A 71 19.20 -4.93 10.28
N GLY A 72 18.88 -6.15 9.85
CA GLY A 72 18.95 -7.37 10.65
C GLY A 72 20.15 -8.20 10.23
#